data_AF-A0A3B8KYI7-F1
#
_entry.id   AF-A0A3B8KYI7-F1
#
_cell.length_a   1.000
_cell.length_b   1.000
_cell.length_c   1.000
_cell.angle_alpha   90.00
_cell.angle_beta   90.00
_cell.angle_gamma   90.00
#
_symmetry.space_group_name_H-M   'P 1'
#
loop_
_entity.id
_entity.type
_entity.pdbx_description
1 polymer ?
#
loop_
_entity_poly.entity_id
_entity_poly.type
_entity_poly.pdbx_seq_one_letter_code
_entity_poly.pdbx_strand_id
1 'polypeptide(L)'
;NPRTAPKFAWPKRLAMVKQEIREKARNRGKEKPKPAPKKTGFIDHSPVKFQGWTLQFDKRLLAGKHKAVGDQVRRMIDVKLYEITLLVPASRLKHLREVPIWVDLD
;
A
#
# COMPACT_ATOMS: atom_id res chain seq x y z
N ASN A 1 -33.94 -42.50 4.54
CA ASN A 1 -34.03 -42.75 6.00
C ASN A 1 -32.64 -42.57 6.59
N PRO A 2 -32.34 -41.51 7.37
CA PRO A 2 -30.99 -41.27 7.90
C PRO A 2 -30.48 -42.39 8.82
N ARG A 3 -31.37 -43.27 9.29
CA ARG A 3 -31.04 -44.46 10.08
C ARG A 3 -30.37 -45.59 9.29
N THR A 4 -30.40 -45.57 7.96
CA THR A 4 -29.77 -46.60 7.10
C THR A 4 -28.51 -46.10 6.39
N ALA A 5 -28.04 -44.88 6.67
CA ALA A 5 -26.81 -44.36 6.08
C ALA A 5 -25.59 -45.07 6.71
N PRO A 6 -24.65 -45.60 5.90
CA PRO A 6 -23.42 -46.20 6.43
C PRO A 6 -22.61 -45.13 7.16
N LYS A 7 -22.10 -45.48 8.35
CA LYS A 7 -21.23 -44.59 9.12
C LYS A 7 -19.88 -44.51 8.41
N PHE A 8 -19.53 -43.32 7.94
CA PHE A 8 -18.24 -43.07 7.31
C PHE A 8 -17.10 -43.33 8.31
N ALA A 9 -16.24 -44.28 7.98
CA ALA A 9 -15.01 -44.57 8.71
C ALA A 9 -13.81 -44.17 7.86
N TRP A 10 -12.92 -43.36 8.44
CA TRP A 10 -11.70 -42.96 7.74
C TRP A 10 -10.80 -44.18 7.48
N PRO A 11 -10.30 -44.35 6.24
CA PRO A 11 -9.28 -45.36 5.94
C PRO A 11 -8.00 -45.13 6.74
N LYS A 12 -7.37 -46.20 7.25
CA LYS A 12 -6.16 -46.13 8.10
C LYS A 12 -5.01 -45.34 7.46
N ARG A 13 -4.84 -45.44 6.13
CA ARG A 13 -3.83 -44.70 5.35
C ARG A 13 -3.94 -43.17 5.46
N LEU A 14 -5.09 -42.65 5.88
CA LEU A 14 -5.38 -41.22 6.00
C LEU A 14 -5.31 -40.72 7.45
N ALA A 15 -4.82 -41.53 8.39
CA ALA A 15 -4.71 -41.14 9.80
C ALA A 15 -3.82 -39.90 9.99
N MET A 16 -2.69 -39.84 9.27
CA MET A 16 -1.78 -38.69 9.27
C MET A 16 -2.45 -37.43 8.72
N VAL A 17 -3.11 -37.53 7.57
CA VAL A 17 -3.85 -36.41 6.95
C VAL A 17 -4.93 -35.87 7.90
N LYS A 18 -5.63 -36.76 8.62
CA LYS A 18 -6.63 -36.37 9.63
C LYS A 18 -6.00 -35.62 10.80
N GLN A 19 -4.82 -36.03 11.26
CA GLN A 19 -4.09 -35.33 12.33
C GLN A 19 -3.65 -33.94 11.86
N GLU A 20 -3.09 -33.84 10.66
CA GLU A 20 -2.66 -32.59 10.06
C GLU A 20 -3.83 -31.61 9.87
N ILE A 21 -4.96 -32.07 9.34
CA ILE A 21 -6.19 -31.25 9.22
C ILE A 21 -6.66 -30.77 10.60
N ARG A 22 -6.61 -31.64 11.60
CA ARG A 22 -7.04 -31.31 12.98
C ARG A 22 -6.10 -30.31 13.64
N GLU A 23 -4.79 -30.42 13.42
CA GLU A 23 -3.80 -29.46 13.90
C GLU A 23 -3.95 -28.11 13.21
N LYS A 24 -4.09 -28.10 11.88
CA LYS A 24 -4.34 -26.90 11.09
C LYS A 24 -5.63 -26.19 11.54
N ALA A 25 -6.69 -26.93 11.82
CA ALA A 25 -7.94 -26.37 12.34
C ALA A 25 -7.77 -25.75 13.75
N ARG A 26 -7.01 -26.38 14.65
CA ARG A 26 -6.68 -25.83 15.98
C ARG A 26 -5.84 -24.56 15.90
N ASN A 27 -4.93 -24.50 14.93
CA ASN A 27 -3.99 -23.38 14.78
C ASN A 27 -4.58 -22.20 13.99
N ARG A 28 -5.68 -22.42 13.25
CA ARG A 28 -6.38 -21.38 12.46
C ARG A 28 -6.87 -20.18 13.28
N GLY A 29 -7.10 -20.35 14.58
CA GLY A 29 -7.46 -19.26 15.49
C GLY A 29 -6.27 -18.59 16.20
N LYS A 30 -5.06 -19.16 16.08
CA LYS A 30 -3.84 -18.68 16.76
C LYS A 30 -3.00 -17.75 15.89
N GLU A 31 -3.06 -17.92 14.57
CA GLU A 31 -2.51 -16.92 13.65
C GLU A 31 -3.44 -15.70 13.65
N LYS A 32 -2.94 -14.57 14.15
CA LYS A 32 -3.64 -13.29 13.96
C LYS A 32 -3.89 -13.12 12.46
N PRO A 33 -5.13 -12.92 12.00
CA PRO A 33 -5.39 -12.67 10.59
C PRO A 33 -4.49 -11.52 10.17
N LYS A 34 -3.67 -11.75 9.13
CA LYS A 34 -2.86 -10.71 8.50
C LYS A 34 -3.82 -9.53 8.27
N PRO A 35 -3.57 -8.35 8.87
CA PRO A 35 -4.56 -7.29 8.85
C PRO A 35 -4.93 -7.05 7.40
N ALA A 36 -6.21 -7.27 7.09
CA ALA A 36 -6.74 -6.91 5.79
C ALA A 36 -6.35 -5.44 5.56
N PRO A 37 -5.83 -5.08 4.37
CA PRO A 37 -5.51 -3.68 4.11
C PRO A 37 -6.79 -2.89 4.37
N LYS A 38 -6.74 -2.00 5.38
CA LYS A 38 -7.87 -1.14 5.71
C LYS A 38 -8.15 -0.35 4.44
N LYS A 39 -9.25 -0.65 3.76
CA LYS A 39 -9.75 0.17 2.65
C LYS A 39 -10.37 1.42 3.25
N THR A 40 -9.55 2.26 3.85
CA THR A 40 -9.90 3.66 4.03
C THR A 40 -9.74 4.28 2.65
N GLY A 41 -10.78 4.93 2.11
CA GLY A 41 -10.70 5.67 0.84
C GLY A 41 -9.74 6.86 0.84
N PHE A 42 -8.89 6.98 1.87
CA PHE A 42 -7.88 8.01 2.02
C PHE A 42 -6.54 7.46 1.52
N ILE A 43 -5.93 8.18 0.58
CA ILE A 43 -4.56 7.94 0.11
C ILE A 43 -3.61 8.38 1.23
N ASP A 44 -2.56 7.59 1.46
CA ASP A 44 -1.54 7.88 2.48
C ASP A 44 -0.34 8.57 1.84
N HIS A 45 -0.03 9.79 2.30
CA HIS A 45 0.98 10.64 1.70
C HIS A 45 2.25 10.72 2.55
N SER A 46 3.35 11.10 1.90
CA SER A 46 4.59 11.46 2.57
C SER A 46 5.18 12.73 1.97
N PRO A 47 5.63 13.66 2.83
CA PRO A 47 6.19 14.92 2.37
C PRO A 47 7.57 14.71 1.75
N VAL A 48 7.79 15.32 0.59
CA VAL A 48 9.07 15.38 -0.11
C VAL A 48 9.34 16.84 -0.49
N LYS A 49 10.55 17.34 -0.23
CA LYS A 49 10.90 18.75 -0.49
C LYS A 49 11.58 18.89 -1.85
N PHE A 50 11.11 19.85 -2.66
CA PHE A 50 11.70 20.21 -3.95
C PHE A 50 11.69 21.72 -4.13
N GLN A 51 12.83 22.33 -4.48
CA GLN A 51 12.93 23.76 -4.84
C GLN A 51 12.25 24.73 -3.84
N GLY A 52 12.18 24.35 -2.56
CA GLY A 52 11.52 25.12 -1.49
C GLY A 52 10.03 24.83 -1.27
N TRP A 53 9.40 24.00 -2.10
CA TRP A 53 8.05 23.48 -1.88
C TRP A 53 8.06 22.19 -1.06
N THR A 54 6.94 21.92 -0.38
CA THR A 54 6.63 20.62 0.22
C THR A 54 5.58 19.92 -0.63
N LEU A 55 5.94 18.75 -1.17
CA LEU A 55 5.08 17.93 -2.00
C LEU A 55 4.58 16.73 -1.21
N GLN A 56 3.27 16.51 -1.21
CA GLN A 56 2.63 15.36 -0.59
C GLN A 56 2.51 14.24 -1.62
N PHE A 57 3.45 13.29 -1.60
CA PHE A 57 3.44 12.15 -2.51
C PHE A 57 2.68 10.99 -1.92
N ASP A 58 1.77 10.39 -2.68
CA ASP A 58 1.23 9.07 -2.40
C ASP A 58 2.39 8.08 -2.16
N LYS A 59 2.37 7.39 -1.01
CA LYS A 59 3.42 6.42 -0.63
C LYS A 59 3.61 5.33 -1.67
N ARG A 60 2.59 5.00 -2.48
CA ARG A 60 2.67 4.04 -3.59
C ARG A 60 3.65 4.50 -4.69
N LEU A 61 3.84 5.80 -4.88
CA LEU A 61 4.81 6.36 -5.83
C LEU A 61 6.24 6.39 -5.29
N LEU A 62 6.42 6.24 -3.98
CA LEU A 62 7.73 6.28 -3.34
C LEU A 62 8.37 4.89 -3.23
N ALA A 63 7.58 3.82 -3.19
CA ALA A 63 8.05 2.45 -3.03
C ALA A 63 7.16 1.42 -3.74
N GLY A 64 7.68 0.20 -3.90
CA GLY A 64 6.94 -0.90 -4.50
C GLY A 64 6.69 -0.75 -6.00
N LYS A 65 5.54 -1.24 -6.47
CA LYS A 65 5.24 -1.41 -7.90
C LYS A 65 5.28 -0.11 -8.71
N HIS A 66 4.90 1.01 -8.12
CA HIS A 66 4.79 2.29 -8.84
C HIS A 66 5.99 3.22 -8.61
N LYS A 67 7.07 2.74 -7.95
CA LYS A 67 8.27 3.54 -7.68
C LYS A 67 8.89 4.10 -8.95
N ALA A 68 8.98 3.32 -10.03
CA ALA A 68 9.60 3.77 -11.27
C ALA A 68 8.87 5.00 -11.87
N VAL A 69 7.53 4.98 -11.86
CA VAL A 69 6.69 6.11 -12.29
C VAL A 69 6.89 7.28 -11.35
N GLY A 70 6.87 7.05 -10.04
CA GLY A 70 7.12 8.12 -9.06
C GLY A 70 8.53 8.73 -9.14
N ASP A 71 9.55 7.97 -9.53
CA ASP A 71 10.90 8.47 -9.80
C ASP A 71 10.92 9.38 -11.05
N GLN A 72 10.20 9.00 -12.11
CA GLN A 72 10.05 9.82 -13.32
C GLN A 72 9.31 11.13 -13.03
N VAL A 73 8.20 11.05 -12.29
CA VAL A 73 7.42 12.23 -11.89
C VAL A 73 8.25 13.17 -11.03
N ARG A 74 9.01 12.66 -10.05
CA ARG A 74 9.90 13.49 -9.22
C ARG A 74 10.95 14.25 -10.05
N ARG A 75 11.58 13.58 -11.01
CA ARG A 75 12.54 14.25 -11.92
C ARG A 75 11.88 15.36 -12.72
N MET A 76 10.72 15.09 -13.32
CA MET A 76 10.00 16.08 -14.13
C MET A 76 9.57 17.29 -13.28
N ILE A 77 9.02 17.05 -12.10
CA ILE A 77 8.55 18.10 -11.19
C ILE A 77 9.71 18.96 -10.71
N ASP A 78 10.85 18.36 -10.35
CA ASP A 78 12.01 19.14 -9.87
C ASP A 78 12.50 20.14 -10.93
N VAL A 79 12.61 19.70 -12.20
CA VAL A 79 12.97 20.57 -13.33
C VAL A 79 11.93 21.70 -13.51
N LYS A 80 10.64 21.38 -13.41
CA LYS A 80 9.58 22.37 -13.60
C LYS A 80 9.48 23.38 -12.46
N LEU A 81 9.66 22.94 -11.22
CA LEU A 81 9.71 23.86 -10.08
C LEU A 81 10.96 24.75 -10.15
N TYR A 82 12.09 24.22 -10.63
CA TYR A 82 13.30 25.00 -10.83
C TYR A 82 13.08 26.10 -11.88
N GLU A 83 12.46 25.78 -13.01
CA GLU A 83 12.09 26.75 -14.06
C GLU A 83 11.26 27.91 -13.48
N ILE A 84 10.30 27.63 -12.60
CA ILE A 84 9.49 28.65 -11.91
C ILE A 84 10.37 29.57 -11.05
N THR A 85 11.41 29.03 -10.38
CA THR A 85 12.31 29.86 -9.56
C THR A 85 13.10 30.89 -10.38
N LEU A 86 13.33 30.62 -11.66
CA LEU A 86 14.03 31.53 -12.58
C LEU A 86 13.11 32.64 -13.11
N LEU A 87 11.82 32.34 -13.28
CA LEU A 87 10.86 33.25 -13.91
C LEU A 87 10.11 34.13 -12.91
N VAL A 88 9.98 33.68 -11.65
CA VAL A 88 9.17 34.36 -10.64
C VAL A 88 10.04 35.17 -9.67
N PRO A 89 9.78 36.48 -9.49
CA PRO A 89 10.48 37.29 -8.49
C PRO A 89 10.39 36.71 -7.07
N ALA A 90 11.47 36.84 -6.31
CA ALA A 90 11.63 36.21 -4.99
C ALA A 90 10.48 36.51 -4.01
N SER A 91 9.93 37.73 -4.02
CA SER A 91 8.81 38.12 -3.17
C SER A 91 7.55 37.27 -3.42
N ARG A 92 7.21 37.03 -4.69
CA ARG A 92 6.06 36.18 -5.07
C ARG A 92 6.37 34.70 -4.90
N LEU A 93 7.61 34.30 -5.19
CA LEU A 93 8.05 32.91 -5.03
C LEU A 93 7.92 32.42 -3.59
N LYS A 94 8.15 33.29 -2.60
CA LYS A 94 7.93 32.98 -1.17
C LYS A 94 6.50 32.51 -0.91
N HIS A 95 5.50 33.25 -1.40
CA HIS A 95 4.09 32.91 -1.20
C HIS A 95 3.68 31.66 -1.99
N LEU A 96 4.20 31.47 -3.21
CA LEU A 96 3.91 30.26 -3.98
C LEU A 96 4.38 28.98 -3.28
N ARG A 97 5.49 29.05 -2.53
CA ARG A 97 6.04 27.91 -1.78
C ARG A 97 5.21 27.50 -0.56
N GLU A 98 4.29 28.35 -0.11
CA GLU A 98 3.39 28.05 1.01
C GLU A 98 2.27 27.07 0.59
N VAL A 99 1.97 26.98 -0.71
CA VAL A 99 0.94 26.09 -1.23
C VAL A 99 1.50 24.66 -1.38
N PRO A 100 0.93 23.66 -0.68
CA PRO A 100 1.34 22.27 -0.84
C PRO A 100 0.85 21.71 -2.17
N ILE A 101 1.68 20.90 -2.82
CA ILE A 101 1.35 20.21 -4.07
C ILE A 101 1.15 18.72 -3.76
N TRP A 102 0.01 18.16 -4.15
CA TRP A 102 -0.34 16.76 -3.94
C TRP A 102 -0.09 15.96 -5.21
N VAL A 103 0.50 14.76 -5.07
CA VAL A 103 0.84 13.89 -6.19
C VAL A 103 0.34 12.48 -5.90
N ASP A 104 -0.72 12.12 -6.62
CA ASP A 104 -1.47 10.88 -6.40
C ASP A 104 -1.32 9.91 -7.55
N LEU A 105 -1.47 8.62 -7.25
CA LEU A 105 -1.59 7.58 -8.25
C LEU A 105 -3.08 7.35 -8.54
N ASP A 106 -3.57 7.92 -9.64
CA ASP A 106 -4.91 7.69 -10.21
C ASP A 106 -5.11 6.24 -10.72
#